data_AF-A0A7G9YEB6-F1
#
_entry.id   AF-A0A7G9YEB6-F1
#
_cell.length_a   1.000
_cell.length_b   1.000
_cell.length_c   1.000
_cell.angle_alpha   90.00
_cell.angle_beta   90.00
_cell.angle_gamma   90.00
#
_symmetry.space_group_name_H-M   'P 1'
#
loop_
_entity.id
_entity.type
_entity.pdbx_description
1 polymer ?
#
loop_
_entity_poly.entity_id
_entity_poly.type
_entity_poly.pdbx_seq_one_letter_code
_entity_poly.pdbx_strand_id
1 'polypeptide(L)'
;MNIFKMSEKTIFRYNLALLCLPLVTSNGRSSRVDRVKGNDLSFLYGYNYKDASLNRYIQELKYLKVSDRLITATAKFWMDFWRNEYPDETYFVCYYIDGNTKALWSSNRCYKGRVTMLGRVMNCLENVFIHDGKGHPLYFQTFQGHADLGKHALPMLTKLTELLDDPSAHIAVKRILVMDGGGNGVQTLRAFKDSEEYYITILDDNQTKDRKFKHICSEIEYKYGNATLVDCKIELLDSKESGYLYECRAVVVKWDNGRKSVLITDIPRDLLDASEITKKYFDRWPMQEKQFRDAKSGVNIHRITGYGKKIENYDKMSEKHGEMCKKITQLKTELEKPLSEIEAIEEQLTDLYQKERTFREKSKIVDGQRVLSEADSVELKNHETQINKYLRQQRTLEKEHKDAFKRLKKYLKEEKRIRNKDKVYRIDTELDQIMTCFKMTFVNLCSLFLARCMGHEKFELQTLFESIFQLGGVAFIVNEEKRIELEMNPKEPELMDKLNKGLRILNTMNIRDPDGHPIRFNM
;
A
#
# COMPACT_ATOMS: atom_id res chain seq x y z
N MET A 1 -18.92 -23.43 17.19
CA MET A 1 -17.64 -23.36 16.44
C MET A 1 -16.76 -24.49 16.93
N ASN A 2 -16.06 -25.20 16.05
CA ASN A 2 -15.26 -26.36 16.43
C ASN A 2 -14.06 -25.99 17.31
N ILE A 3 -13.54 -24.77 17.17
CA ILE A 3 -12.40 -24.23 17.91
C ILE A 3 -12.56 -24.32 19.43
N PHE A 4 -13.78 -24.17 19.97
CA PHE A 4 -14.06 -24.32 21.40
C PHE A 4 -13.99 -25.76 21.92
N LYS A 5 -13.96 -26.74 21.01
CA LYS A 5 -13.83 -28.17 21.32
C LYS A 5 -12.42 -28.71 21.03
N MET A 6 -11.56 -27.89 20.40
CA MET A 6 -10.20 -28.29 20.08
C MET A 6 -9.32 -28.19 21.32
N SER A 7 -8.39 -29.14 21.48
CA SER A 7 -7.33 -29.02 22.49
C SER A 7 -6.32 -27.95 22.07
N GLU A 8 -5.55 -27.44 23.03
CA GLU A 8 -4.45 -26.50 22.77
C GLU A 8 -3.45 -27.06 21.74
N LYS A 9 -3.13 -28.35 21.85
CA LYS A 9 -2.27 -29.05 20.90
C LYS A 9 -2.82 -29.02 19.48
N THR A 10 -4.13 -29.20 19.30
CA THR A 10 -4.76 -29.10 17.98
C THR A 10 -4.73 -27.67 17.45
N ILE A 11 -5.03 -26.68 18.29
CA ILE A 11 -4.96 -25.25 17.92
C ILE A 11 -3.53 -24.87 17.51
N PHE A 12 -2.53 -25.31 18.28
CA PHE A 12 -1.12 -25.11 17.98
C PHE A 12 -0.72 -25.67 16.61
N ARG A 13 -1.13 -26.91 16.29
CA ARG A 13 -0.86 -27.52 14.98
C ARG A 13 -1.51 -26.74 13.83
N TYR A 14 -2.73 -26.24 14.00
CA TYR A 14 -3.35 -25.35 13.01
C TYR A 14 -2.57 -24.06 12.82
N ASN A 15 -2.18 -23.39 13.90
CA ASN A 15 -1.39 -22.16 13.83
C ASN A 15 -0.04 -22.38 13.14
N LEU A 16 0.65 -23.47 13.46
CA LEU A 16 1.92 -23.84 12.82
C LEU A 16 1.73 -24.12 11.32
N ALA A 17 0.65 -24.82 10.95
CA ALA A 17 0.32 -25.04 9.54
C ALA A 17 0.09 -23.73 8.78
N LEU A 18 -0.60 -22.76 9.38
CA LEU A 18 -0.82 -21.44 8.80
C LEU A 18 0.48 -20.63 8.66
N LEU A 19 1.33 -20.69 9.69
CA LEU A 19 2.65 -20.06 9.70
C LEU A 19 3.54 -20.60 8.56
N CYS A 20 3.50 -21.90 8.31
CA CYS A 20 4.32 -22.58 7.30
C CYS A 20 3.72 -22.57 5.87
N LEU A 21 2.56 -21.95 5.65
CA LEU A 21 1.95 -21.85 4.32
C LEU A 21 2.90 -21.31 3.22
N PRO A 22 3.80 -20.34 3.48
CA PRO A 22 4.74 -19.87 2.46
C PRO A 22 5.63 -20.98 1.87
N LEU A 23 5.96 -22.01 2.67
CA LEU A 23 6.84 -23.11 2.24
C LEU A 23 6.15 -24.07 1.25
N VAL A 24 4.84 -24.24 1.40
CA VAL A 24 4.07 -25.23 0.64
C VAL A 24 3.16 -24.62 -0.43
N THR A 25 3.04 -23.29 -0.45
CA THR A 25 2.21 -22.56 -1.42
C THR A 25 3.07 -21.64 -2.29
N SER A 26 3.35 -22.07 -3.52
CA SER A 26 4.21 -21.32 -4.47
C SER A 26 3.67 -19.95 -4.92
N ASN A 27 2.43 -19.60 -4.59
CA ASN A 27 1.84 -18.30 -4.91
C ASN A 27 0.96 -17.74 -3.78
N GLY A 28 1.13 -18.25 -2.55
CA GLY A 28 0.36 -17.81 -1.39
C GLY A 28 -1.15 -18.12 -1.45
N ARG A 29 -1.62 -18.94 -2.40
CA ARG A 29 -3.02 -19.45 -2.38
C ARG A 29 -3.08 -20.67 -1.48
N SER A 30 -3.91 -20.60 -0.44
CA SER A 30 -4.14 -21.73 0.47
C SER A 30 -4.61 -22.99 -0.26
N SER A 31 -5.39 -22.85 -1.35
CA SER A 31 -5.80 -23.99 -2.20
C SER A 31 -4.66 -24.77 -2.86
N ARG A 32 -3.43 -24.26 -2.83
CA ARG A 32 -2.24 -25.01 -3.27
C ARG A 32 -1.78 -26.06 -2.25
N VAL A 33 -2.27 -25.98 -1.01
CA VAL A 33 -2.05 -27.00 0.02
C VAL A 33 -2.58 -28.37 -0.41
N ASP A 34 -3.61 -28.43 -1.25
CA ASP A 34 -4.12 -29.73 -1.73
C ASP A 34 -3.26 -30.36 -2.84
N ARG A 35 -2.07 -29.79 -3.13
CA ARG A 35 -1.10 -30.33 -4.11
C ARG A 35 0.06 -31.07 -3.42
N VAL A 36 0.92 -31.68 -4.22
CA VAL A 36 2.06 -32.51 -3.76
C VAL A 36 2.90 -31.85 -2.65
N LYS A 37 3.37 -30.61 -2.84
CA LYS A 37 4.13 -29.86 -1.81
C LYS A 37 3.35 -29.64 -0.51
N GLY A 38 2.02 -29.64 -0.56
CA GLY A 38 1.21 -29.54 0.63
C GLY A 38 1.25 -30.79 1.51
N ASN A 39 1.74 -31.93 1.02
CA ASN A 39 1.99 -33.10 1.87
C ASN A 39 3.15 -32.87 2.85
N ASP A 40 4.08 -31.95 2.55
CA ASP A 40 5.26 -31.64 3.37
C ASP A 40 4.86 -31.12 4.76
N LEU A 41 3.67 -30.52 4.83
CA LEU A 41 2.98 -30.18 6.06
C LEU A 41 2.88 -31.33 7.08
N SER A 42 2.66 -32.57 6.62
CA SER A 42 2.60 -33.72 7.52
C SER A 42 3.91 -33.96 8.27
N PHE A 43 5.06 -33.68 7.65
CA PHE A 43 6.38 -33.79 8.28
C PHE A 43 6.62 -32.71 9.35
N LEU A 44 6.02 -31.52 9.15
CA LEU A 44 6.18 -30.38 10.05
C LEU A 44 5.32 -30.49 11.32
N TYR A 45 4.12 -31.06 11.24
CA TYR A 45 3.16 -31.04 12.36
C TYR A 45 2.31 -32.30 12.56
N GLY A 46 2.69 -33.40 11.91
CA GLY A 46 2.13 -34.74 12.16
C GLY A 46 0.73 -34.97 11.59
N TYR A 47 0.23 -34.07 10.75
CA TYR A 47 -1.06 -34.22 10.08
C TYR A 47 -1.01 -33.62 8.68
N ASN A 48 -1.73 -34.19 7.71
CA ASN A 48 -1.81 -33.62 6.37
C ASN A 48 -3.08 -32.77 6.24
N TYR A 49 -3.02 -31.49 6.66
CA TYR A 49 -4.19 -30.62 6.57
C TYR A 49 -4.53 -30.28 5.11
N LYS A 50 -5.81 -30.39 4.77
CA LYS A 50 -6.36 -29.89 3.51
C LYS A 50 -6.71 -28.40 3.62
N ASP A 51 -6.77 -27.72 2.49
CA ASP A 51 -7.17 -26.30 2.40
C ASP A 51 -8.53 -26.05 3.09
N ALA A 52 -9.51 -26.93 2.89
CA ALA A 52 -10.83 -26.82 3.51
C ALA A 52 -10.77 -26.80 5.05
N SER A 53 -9.87 -27.58 5.66
CA SER A 53 -9.69 -27.62 7.12
C SER A 53 -9.05 -26.34 7.64
N LEU A 54 -8.00 -25.85 6.97
CA LEU A 54 -7.32 -24.61 7.32
C LEU A 54 -8.25 -23.39 7.15
N ASN A 55 -8.99 -23.35 6.04
CA ASN A 55 -9.96 -22.30 5.78
C ASN A 55 -11.07 -22.30 6.84
N ARG A 56 -11.61 -23.47 7.21
CA ARG A 56 -12.62 -23.55 8.30
C ARG A 56 -12.06 -23.00 9.61
N TYR A 57 -10.85 -23.39 10.00
CA TYR A 57 -10.20 -22.89 11.21
C TYR A 57 -10.03 -21.37 11.19
N ILE A 58 -9.50 -20.82 10.11
CA ILE A 58 -9.32 -19.38 9.93
C ILE A 58 -10.67 -18.62 9.96
N GLN A 59 -11.71 -19.16 9.32
CA GLN A 59 -13.05 -18.54 9.37
C GLN A 59 -13.61 -18.54 10.79
N GLU A 60 -13.36 -19.57 11.58
CA GLU A 60 -13.75 -19.58 12.98
C GLU A 60 -13.00 -18.49 13.78
N LEU A 61 -11.68 -18.33 13.59
CA LEU A 61 -10.93 -17.21 14.19
C LEU A 61 -11.51 -15.85 13.80
N LYS A 62 -11.85 -15.68 12.52
CA LYS A 62 -12.50 -14.48 12.02
C LYS A 62 -13.83 -14.20 12.71
N TYR A 63 -14.69 -15.21 12.87
CA TYR A 63 -15.98 -15.02 13.56
C TYR A 63 -15.80 -14.67 15.04
N LEU A 64 -14.70 -15.08 15.66
CA LEU A 64 -14.32 -14.67 17.02
C LEU A 64 -13.76 -13.24 17.10
N LYS A 65 -13.50 -12.58 15.96
CA LYS A 65 -12.94 -11.22 15.86
C LYS A 65 -11.62 -11.06 16.62
N VAL A 66 -10.70 -12.01 16.45
CA VAL A 66 -9.44 -12.06 17.19
C VAL A 66 -8.32 -11.23 16.54
N SER A 67 -8.52 -10.66 15.36
CA SER A 67 -7.45 -10.01 14.60
C SER A 67 -6.74 -8.90 15.39
N ASP A 68 -7.47 -7.99 16.02
CA ASP A 68 -6.89 -6.89 16.80
C ASP A 68 -6.06 -7.39 18.00
N ARG A 69 -6.57 -8.41 18.70
CA ARG A 69 -5.85 -9.06 19.82
C ARG A 69 -4.60 -9.78 19.32
N LEU A 70 -4.69 -10.46 18.18
CA LEU A 70 -3.59 -11.18 17.58
C LEU A 70 -2.50 -10.24 17.08
N ILE A 71 -2.86 -9.12 16.44
CA ILE A 71 -1.91 -8.07 16.02
C ILE A 71 -1.17 -7.55 17.25
N THR A 72 -1.91 -7.21 18.31
CA THR A 72 -1.35 -6.69 19.56
C THR A 72 -0.39 -7.68 20.21
N ALA A 73 -0.80 -8.94 20.37
CA ALA A 73 0.03 -9.98 20.96
C ALA A 73 1.27 -10.28 20.11
N THR A 74 1.13 -10.29 18.79
CA THR A 74 2.25 -10.53 17.85
C THR A 74 3.25 -9.39 17.90
N ALA A 75 2.78 -8.13 17.93
CA ALA A 75 3.64 -6.97 18.04
C ALA A 75 4.41 -6.97 19.36
N LYS A 76 3.71 -7.12 20.49
CA LYS A 76 4.35 -7.20 21.81
C LYS A 76 5.41 -8.31 21.87
N PHE A 77 5.07 -9.51 21.41
CA PHE A 77 6.01 -10.64 21.38
C PHE A 77 7.29 -10.31 20.61
N TRP A 78 7.18 -9.83 19.36
CA TRP A 78 8.36 -9.58 18.54
C TRP A 78 9.17 -8.38 19.01
N MET A 79 8.52 -7.36 19.55
CA MET A 79 9.22 -6.23 20.16
C MET A 79 10.01 -6.65 21.39
N ASP A 80 9.39 -7.37 22.32
CA ASP A 80 10.05 -7.88 23.51
C ASP A 80 11.20 -8.83 23.14
N PHE A 81 10.97 -9.69 22.14
CA PHE A 81 11.96 -10.61 21.62
C PHE A 81 13.18 -9.88 21.05
N TRP A 82 12.98 -8.94 20.12
CA TRP A 82 14.09 -8.24 19.47
C TRP A 82 14.83 -7.29 20.40
N ARG A 83 14.15 -6.67 21.37
CA ARG A 83 14.78 -5.88 22.43
C ARG A 83 15.71 -6.73 23.28
N ASN A 84 15.27 -7.93 23.68
CA ASN A 84 16.09 -8.85 24.47
C ASN A 84 17.25 -9.42 23.65
N GLU A 85 17.04 -9.64 22.36
CA GLU A 85 18.07 -10.13 21.44
C GLU A 85 19.17 -9.10 21.21
N TYR A 86 18.80 -7.82 21.22
CA TYR A 86 19.68 -6.71 20.92
C TYR A 86 19.56 -5.61 21.98
N PRO A 87 20.08 -5.84 23.20
CA PRO A 87 19.92 -4.93 24.32
C PRO A 87 20.65 -3.59 24.14
N ASP A 88 21.61 -3.52 23.21
CA ASP A 88 22.39 -2.32 22.89
C ASP A 88 21.60 -1.28 22.07
N GLU A 89 20.33 -1.06 22.41
CA GLU A 89 19.58 0.03 21.82
C GLU A 89 20.10 1.37 22.34
N THR A 90 20.41 2.25 21.39
CA THR A 90 20.78 3.64 21.69
C THR A 90 19.64 4.35 22.44
N TYR A 91 19.93 5.51 23.03
CA TYR A 91 18.91 6.43 23.56
C TYR A 91 17.76 6.73 22.56
N PHE A 92 18.01 6.51 21.27
CA PHE A 92 17.03 6.56 20.20
C PHE A 92 16.61 5.19 19.68
N VAL A 93 15.30 5.00 19.48
CA VAL A 93 14.76 3.88 18.68
C VAL A 93 14.21 4.41 17.37
N CYS A 94 14.71 3.89 16.25
CA CYS A 94 14.31 4.31 14.90
C CYS A 94 13.26 3.33 14.35
N TYR A 95 12.13 3.87 13.91
CA TYR A 95 11.06 3.12 13.27
C TYR A 95 10.84 3.58 11.84
N TYR A 96 10.63 2.63 10.94
CA TYR A 96 10.29 2.88 9.54
C TYR A 96 8.82 2.59 9.29
N ILE A 97 8.09 3.53 8.70
CA ILE A 97 6.67 3.37 8.38
C ILE A 97 6.39 3.60 6.91
N ASP A 98 5.69 2.65 6.30
CA ASP A 98 5.34 2.69 4.87
C ASP A 98 4.17 1.72 4.57
N GLY A 99 3.49 1.98 3.46
CA GLY A 99 2.33 1.26 2.98
C GLY A 99 2.66 0.19 1.92
N ASN A 100 2.07 -0.99 2.09
CA ASN A 100 2.05 -2.05 1.08
C ASN A 100 0.65 -2.21 0.52
N THR A 101 0.46 -1.77 -0.73
CA THR A 101 -0.82 -1.88 -1.44
C THR A 101 -1.08 -3.28 -1.98
N LYS A 102 -2.25 -3.84 -1.69
CA LYS A 102 -2.76 -5.13 -2.17
C LYS A 102 -3.86 -4.93 -3.19
N ALA A 103 -3.68 -5.43 -4.42
CA ALA A 103 -4.69 -5.34 -5.46
C ALA A 103 -5.94 -6.16 -5.12
N LEU A 104 -7.11 -5.52 -5.21
CA LEU A 104 -8.40 -6.16 -5.04
C LEU A 104 -9.12 -6.29 -6.39
N TRP A 105 -9.33 -7.53 -6.82
CA TRP A 105 -10.06 -7.83 -8.05
C TRP A 105 -11.55 -8.00 -7.74
N SER A 106 -12.36 -7.02 -8.11
CA SER A 106 -13.79 -6.99 -7.81
C SER A 106 -14.54 -6.17 -8.86
N SER A 107 -15.65 -6.70 -9.37
CA SER A 107 -16.63 -5.96 -10.17
C SER A 107 -17.34 -4.88 -9.34
N ASN A 108 -17.57 -5.15 -8.04
CA ASN A 108 -18.17 -4.20 -7.12
C ASN A 108 -17.24 -2.99 -6.87
N ARG A 109 -17.83 -1.80 -6.78
CA ARG A 109 -17.13 -0.55 -6.43
C ARG A 109 -16.62 -0.61 -5.00
N CYS A 110 -15.31 -0.67 -4.81
CA CYS A 110 -14.65 -0.63 -3.51
C CYS A 110 -13.77 0.63 -3.39
N TYR A 111 -13.17 0.83 -2.22
CA TYR A 111 -12.15 1.86 -2.04
C TYR A 111 -10.94 1.60 -2.94
N LYS A 112 -10.37 2.69 -3.48
CA LYS A 112 -9.30 2.64 -4.48
C LYS A 112 -8.04 3.32 -3.99
N GLY A 113 -6.91 2.89 -4.53
CA GLY A 113 -5.59 3.47 -4.33
C GLY A 113 -4.69 3.15 -5.51
N ARG A 114 -3.52 3.78 -5.58
CA ARG A 114 -2.51 3.47 -6.60
C ARG A 114 -1.84 2.15 -6.22
N VAL A 115 -2.03 1.11 -7.03
CA VAL A 115 -1.31 -0.15 -6.82
C VAL A 115 -0.01 -0.09 -7.59
N THR A 116 1.10 0.18 -6.89
CA THR A 116 2.42 0.44 -7.49
C THR A 116 2.87 -0.69 -8.43
N MET A 117 2.70 -1.95 -8.01
CA MET A 117 3.06 -3.13 -8.83
C MET A 117 2.33 -3.21 -10.18
N LEU A 118 1.15 -2.61 -10.31
CA LEU A 118 0.34 -2.63 -11.53
C LEU A 118 0.32 -1.27 -12.24
N GLY A 119 0.99 -0.26 -11.70
CA GLY A 119 1.07 1.09 -12.28
C GLY A 119 -0.27 1.83 -12.43
N ARG A 120 -1.32 1.43 -11.71
CA ARG A 120 -2.68 1.99 -11.91
C ARG A 120 -3.50 2.14 -10.64
N VAL A 121 -4.46 3.05 -10.67
CA VAL A 121 -5.45 3.22 -9.59
C VAL A 121 -6.58 2.20 -9.74
N MET A 122 -6.74 1.34 -8.75
CA MET A 122 -7.78 0.31 -8.74
C MET A 122 -8.26 0.01 -7.32
N ASN A 123 -9.26 -0.85 -7.19
CA ASN A 123 -9.71 -1.32 -5.88
C ASN A 123 -8.52 -1.96 -5.15
N CYS A 124 -8.30 -1.61 -3.89
CA CYS A 124 -7.20 -2.17 -3.11
C CYS A 124 -7.47 -2.16 -1.61
N LEU A 125 -6.63 -2.91 -0.89
CA LEU A 125 -6.35 -2.69 0.53
C LEU A 125 -4.93 -2.15 0.63
N GLU A 126 -4.62 -1.44 1.71
CA GLU A 126 -3.28 -0.99 2.01
C GLU A 126 -2.91 -1.42 3.43
N ASN A 127 -1.82 -2.16 3.57
CA ASN A 127 -1.26 -2.49 4.86
C ASN A 127 -0.15 -1.51 5.18
N VAL A 128 -0.31 -0.72 6.22
CA VAL A 128 0.78 0.14 6.72
C VAL A 128 1.54 -0.67 7.76
N PHE A 129 2.86 -0.77 7.61
CA PHE A 129 3.73 -1.51 8.52
C PHE A 129 4.70 -0.57 9.23
N ILE A 130 5.01 -0.88 10.48
CA ILE A 130 6.14 -0.33 11.23
C ILE A 130 7.22 -1.41 11.32
N HIS A 131 8.43 -1.08 10.88
CA HIS A 131 9.63 -1.89 11.08
C HIS A 131 10.57 -1.20 12.07
N ASP A 132 11.37 -1.98 12.79
CA ASP A 132 12.47 -1.45 13.61
C ASP A 132 13.66 -0.97 12.76
N GLY A 133 14.68 -0.42 13.42
CA GLY A 133 15.92 0.05 12.79
C GLY A 133 16.74 -1.03 12.08
N LYS A 134 16.41 -2.31 12.27
CA LYS A 134 17.06 -3.48 11.63
C LYS A 134 16.21 -4.11 10.53
N GLY A 135 15.02 -3.57 10.30
CA GLY A 135 14.09 -4.01 9.27
C GLY A 135 13.23 -5.20 9.66
N HIS A 136 13.06 -5.45 10.95
CA HIS A 136 12.09 -6.45 11.43
C HIS A 136 10.68 -5.84 11.46
N PRO A 137 9.67 -6.46 10.84
CA PRO A 137 8.30 -5.97 10.92
C PRO A 137 7.72 -6.22 12.32
N LEU A 138 7.29 -5.16 12.99
CA LEU A 138 6.78 -5.22 14.37
C LEU A 138 5.27 -5.07 14.43
N TYR A 139 4.71 -4.12 13.68
CA TYR A 139 3.30 -3.77 13.78
C TYR A 139 2.73 -3.40 12.43
N PHE A 140 1.41 -3.58 12.26
CA PHE A 140 0.72 -3.16 11.05
C PHE A 140 -0.76 -2.86 11.29
N GLN A 141 -1.35 -2.11 10.36
CA GLN A 141 -2.79 -1.94 10.25
C GLN A 141 -3.23 -2.10 8.79
N THR A 142 -4.44 -2.64 8.58
CA THR A 142 -5.04 -2.79 7.24
C THR A 142 -6.08 -1.70 7.01
N PHE A 143 -5.89 -0.94 5.94
CA PHE A 143 -6.80 0.11 5.49
C PHE A 143 -7.44 -0.25 4.16
N GLN A 144 -8.54 0.44 3.85
CA GLN A 144 -9.29 0.23 2.62
C GLN A 144 -8.96 1.31 1.61
N GLY A 145 -8.62 0.92 0.38
CA GLY A 145 -8.08 1.87 -0.58
C GLY A 145 -6.70 2.33 -0.14
N HIS A 146 -6.48 3.64 -0.25
CA HIS A 146 -5.23 4.28 0.15
C HIS A 146 -5.27 4.72 1.62
N ALA A 147 -4.23 4.41 2.38
CA ALA A 147 -3.97 4.89 3.72
C ALA A 147 -3.20 6.22 3.66
N ASP A 148 -3.77 7.27 4.24
CA ASP A 148 -3.08 8.55 4.40
C ASP A 148 -2.06 8.43 5.54
N LEU A 149 -0.78 8.23 5.20
CA LEU A 149 0.30 8.12 6.20
C LEU A 149 0.35 9.34 7.11
N GLY A 150 0.09 10.54 6.59
CA GLY A 150 0.06 11.76 7.40
C GLY A 150 -0.99 11.74 8.51
N LYS A 151 -2.11 11.06 8.27
CA LYS A 151 -3.19 10.89 9.26
C LYS A 151 -2.95 9.72 10.22
N HIS A 152 -2.28 8.66 9.76
CA HIS A 152 -2.24 7.38 10.47
C HIS A 152 -0.89 7.06 11.13
N ALA A 153 0.20 7.70 10.72
CA ALA A 153 1.54 7.39 11.19
C ALA A 153 1.73 7.59 12.70
N LEU A 154 1.43 8.80 13.20
CA LEU A 154 1.55 9.10 14.63
C LEU A 154 0.61 8.23 15.48
N PRO A 155 -0.70 8.09 15.18
CA PRO A 155 -1.58 7.18 15.93
C PRO A 155 -1.12 5.72 15.95
N MET A 156 -0.50 5.23 14.87
CA MET A 156 0.07 3.87 14.84
C MET A 156 1.31 3.76 15.74
N LEU A 157 2.17 4.78 15.74
CA LEU A 157 3.32 4.83 16.64
C LEU A 157 2.88 4.92 18.11
N THR A 158 1.93 5.80 18.44
CA THR A 158 1.40 5.90 19.81
C THR A 158 0.86 4.56 20.31
N LYS A 159 0.07 3.86 19.48
CA LYS A 159 -0.39 2.51 19.82
C LYS A 159 0.74 1.51 20.00
N LEU A 160 1.81 1.61 19.20
CA LEU A 160 2.97 0.74 19.36
C LEU A 160 3.70 1.01 20.69
N THR A 161 3.85 2.29 21.04
CA THR A 161 4.46 2.76 22.28
C THR A 161 3.66 2.34 23.52
N GLU A 162 2.32 2.44 23.48
CA GLU A 162 1.42 1.97 24.56
C GLU A 162 1.58 0.46 24.86
N LEU A 163 2.09 -0.34 23.91
CA LEU A 163 2.38 -1.76 24.14
C LEU A 163 3.70 -2.01 24.89
N LEU A 164 4.61 -1.02 24.90
CA LEU A 164 5.94 -1.09 25.50
C LEU A 164 6.01 -0.46 26.88
N ASP A 165 5.33 0.67 27.08
CA ASP A 165 5.47 1.45 28.29
C ASP A 165 4.79 0.71 29.46
N ASP A 166 5.58 -0.08 30.19
CA ASP A 166 5.25 -0.44 31.56
C ASP A 166 5.34 0.85 32.39
N PRO A 167 4.26 1.31 33.04
CA PRO A 167 4.27 2.51 33.88
C PRO A 167 5.37 2.52 34.95
N SER A 168 5.92 1.34 35.28
CA SER A 168 6.98 1.16 36.27
C SER A 168 8.42 1.25 35.73
N ALA A 169 8.63 1.20 34.41
CA ALA A 169 9.94 1.27 33.78
C ALA A 169 10.20 2.70 33.26
N HIS A 170 10.66 3.60 34.14
CA HIS A 170 10.98 5.00 33.82
C HIS A 170 12.23 5.21 32.95
N ILE A 171 12.38 4.48 31.83
CA ILE A 171 13.41 4.80 30.83
C ILE A 171 12.74 5.56 29.69
N ALA A 172 12.94 6.88 29.67
CA ALA A 172 12.47 7.74 28.58
C ALA A 172 13.30 7.49 27.31
N VAL A 173 12.87 6.53 26.49
CA VAL A 173 13.44 6.26 25.16
C VAL A 173 12.85 7.24 24.16
N LYS A 174 13.70 7.99 23.44
CA LYS A 174 13.23 8.87 22.36
C LYS A 174 13.03 8.06 21.09
N ARG A 175 11.87 8.15 20.43
CA ARG A 175 11.62 7.39 19.20
C ARG A 175 11.62 8.33 18.00
N ILE A 176 12.12 7.82 16.88
CA ILE A 176 12.22 8.54 15.62
C ILE A 176 11.41 7.78 14.59
N LEU A 177 10.37 8.42 14.04
CA LEU A 177 9.58 7.88 12.95
C LEU A 177 10.10 8.39 11.61
N VAL A 178 10.58 7.47 10.79
CA VAL A 178 11.06 7.77 9.44
C VAL A 178 9.97 7.41 8.44
N MET A 179 9.53 8.43 7.69
CA MET A 179 8.46 8.33 6.69
C MET A 179 9.00 8.65 5.30
N ASP A 180 8.37 8.11 4.27
CA ASP A 180 8.62 8.55 2.89
C ASP A 180 8.12 9.99 2.65
N GLY A 181 8.26 10.48 1.41
CA GLY A 181 7.78 11.81 1.03
C GLY A 181 6.25 12.00 1.18
N GLY A 182 5.47 10.91 1.29
CA GLY A 182 4.04 10.98 1.58
C GLY A 182 3.73 11.57 2.98
N GLY A 183 4.70 11.54 3.90
CA GLY A 183 4.58 12.11 5.24
C GLY A 183 4.93 13.60 5.36
N ASN A 184 5.35 14.27 4.27
CA ASN A 184 5.96 15.60 4.34
C ASN A 184 4.99 16.80 4.46
N GLY A 185 3.69 16.53 4.56
CA GLY A 185 2.67 17.59 4.67
C GLY A 185 2.72 18.31 6.02
N VAL A 186 2.62 19.64 6.02
CA VAL A 186 2.69 20.49 7.24
C VAL A 186 1.72 20.03 8.34
N GLN A 187 0.51 19.58 7.98
CA GLN A 187 -0.44 19.03 8.96
C GLN A 187 0.13 17.82 9.71
N THR A 188 0.82 16.92 9.01
CA THR A 188 1.50 15.77 9.62
C THR A 188 2.58 16.24 10.57
N LEU A 189 3.45 17.15 10.11
CA LEU A 189 4.58 17.65 10.90
C LEU A 189 4.11 18.37 12.17
N ARG A 190 3.01 19.13 12.09
CA ARG A 190 2.37 19.78 13.25
C ARG A 190 1.91 18.77 14.29
N ALA A 191 1.41 17.61 13.88
CA ALA A 191 0.97 16.57 14.82
C ALA A 191 2.12 16.03 15.68
N PHE A 192 3.36 16.03 15.17
CA PHE A 192 4.54 15.62 15.95
C PHE A 192 5.02 16.70 16.93
N LYS A 193 4.69 17.99 16.70
CA LYS A 193 5.11 19.07 17.60
C LYS A 193 4.58 18.91 19.03
N ASP A 194 3.38 18.32 19.16
CA ASP A 194 2.73 18.08 20.46
C ASP A 194 3.03 16.66 20.99
N SER A 195 3.96 15.94 20.37
CA SER A 195 4.39 14.58 20.72
C SER A 195 5.80 14.60 21.31
N GLU A 196 6.15 13.58 22.12
CA GLU A 196 7.53 13.34 22.56
C GLU A 196 8.39 12.62 21.50
N GLU A 197 7.75 12.19 20.41
CA GLU A 197 8.36 11.45 19.32
C GLU A 197 8.84 12.38 18.20
N TYR A 198 9.98 12.03 17.60
CA TYR A 198 10.57 12.78 16.49
C TYR A 198 10.20 12.19 15.13
N TYR A 199 10.40 12.96 14.07
CA TYR A 199 10.22 12.49 12.70
C TYR A 199 11.43 12.76 11.79
N ILE A 200 11.58 11.96 10.74
CA ILE A 200 12.43 12.28 9.58
C ILE A 200 11.64 11.97 8.30
N THR A 201 11.59 12.92 7.37
CA THR A 201 10.98 12.73 6.04
C THR A 201 11.72 13.55 4.97
N ILE A 202 11.35 13.39 3.70
CA ILE A 202 11.96 14.09 2.56
C ILE A 202 10.97 15.05 1.90
N LEU A 203 11.48 16.19 1.44
CA LEU A 203 10.73 17.14 0.62
C LEU A 203 10.87 16.83 -0.88
N ASP A 204 9.81 17.10 -1.62
CA ASP A 204 9.81 17.10 -3.08
C ASP A 204 10.46 18.36 -3.66
N ASP A 205 10.96 18.30 -4.89
CA ASP A 205 11.65 19.41 -5.56
C ASP A 205 10.82 20.71 -5.63
N ASN A 206 9.49 20.59 -5.72
CA ASN A 206 8.59 21.74 -5.74
C ASN A 206 8.50 22.47 -4.38
N GLN A 207 8.91 21.82 -3.29
CA GLN A 207 8.89 22.34 -1.93
C GLN A 207 10.21 23.03 -1.55
N THR A 208 11.32 22.80 -2.25
CA THR A 208 12.69 23.16 -1.83
C THR A 208 13.27 24.40 -2.53
N LYS A 209 12.45 25.43 -2.77
CA LYS A 209 12.92 26.70 -3.38
C LYS A 209 13.90 27.43 -2.45
N ASP A 210 15.01 27.94 -2.99
CA ASP A 210 16.12 28.48 -2.20
C ASP A 210 15.70 29.58 -1.20
N ARG A 211 14.74 30.42 -1.56
CA ARG A 211 14.20 31.48 -0.69
C ARG A 211 13.57 31.01 0.63
N LYS A 212 13.32 29.71 0.77
CA LYS A 212 12.69 29.12 1.97
C LYS A 212 13.71 28.70 3.03
N PHE A 213 15.00 28.62 2.69
CA PHE A 213 16.03 28.18 3.63
C PHE A 213 16.53 29.33 4.49
N LYS A 214 16.79 29.05 5.76
CA LYS A 214 17.31 29.97 6.78
C LYS A 214 18.40 29.29 7.58
N HIS A 215 19.24 30.07 8.26
CA HIS A 215 20.30 29.56 9.15
C HIS A 215 21.19 28.47 8.51
N ILE A 216 21.58 28.71 7.25
CA ILE A 216 22.39 27.80 6.45
C ILE A 216 23.78 27.70 7.07
N CYS A 217 24.19 26.49 7.41
CA CYS A 217 25.51 26.21 7.99
C CYS A 217 26.56 25.91 6.90
N SER A 218 27.81 25.78 7.32
CA SER A 218 28.89 25.34 6.43
C SER A 218 28.64 23.91 5.94
N GLU A 219 29.13 23.63 4.73
CA GLU A 219 29.15 22.28 4.17
C GLU A 219 30.04 21.37 5.02
N ILE A 220 29.57 20.14 5.24
CA ILE A 220 30.32 19.07 5.88
C ILE A 220 30.29 17.82 5.00
N GLU A 221 31.30 16.97 5.11
CA GLU A 221 31.31 15.67 4.43
C GLU A 221 30.36 14.69 5.10
N TYR A 222 29.69 13.86 4.30
CA TYR A 222 28.83 12.82 4.81
C TYR A 222 29.65 11.65 5.36
N LYS A 223 29.51 11.35 6.65
CA LYS A 223 30.29 10.32 7.35
C LYS A 223 30.14 8.90 6.79
N TYR A 224 29.07 8.61 6.06
CA TYR A 224 28.70 7.25 5.64
C TYR A 224 28.60 7.07 4.12
N GLY A 225 29.14 8.01 3.34
CA GLY A 225 29.14 7.89 1.88
C GLY A 225 29.56 9.16 1.15
N ASN A 226 29.38 9.13 -0.16
CA ASN A 226 29.87 10.14 -1.08
C ASN A 226 28.82 11.25 -1.31
N ALA A 227 28.79 12.20 -0.38
CA ALA A 227 27.95 13.39 -0.45
C ALA A 227 28.49 14.51 0.46
N THR A 228 28.08 15.74 0.19
CA THR A 228 28.21 16.87 1.12
C THR A 228 26.84 17.23 1.71
N LEU A 229 26.84 17.64 2.98
CA LEU A 229 25.64 17.95 3.75
C LEU A 229 25.65 19.42 4.18
N VAL A 230 24.48 20.04 4.15
CA VAL A 230 24.26 21.38 4.70
C VAL A 230 23.08 21.34 5.65
N ASP A 231 23.35 21.61 6.94
CA ASP A 231 22.30 21.74 7.96
C ASP A 231 21.73 23.16 7.96
N CYS A 232 20.41 23.29 7.97
CA CYS A 232 19.70 24.56 7.92
C CYS A 232 18.30 24.46 8.54
N LYS A 233 17.53 25.53 8.43
CA LYS A 233 16.07 25.53 8.66
C LYS A 233 15.33 25.80 7.35
N ILE A 234 14.09 25.35 7.26
CA ILE A 234 13.22 25.61 6.11
C ILE A 234 11.83 26.08 6.55
N GLU A 235 11.25 27.02 5.80
CA GLU A 235 9.88 27.48 5.96
C GLU A 235 8.93 26.77 4.97
N LEU A 236 7.88 26.17 5.50
CA LEU A 236 6.83 25.46 4.77
C LEU A 236 5.48 26.15 4.97
N LEU A 237 4.65 26.17 3.93
CA LEU A 237 3.28 26.70 4.00
C LEU A 237 2.30 25.56 4.13
N ASP A 238 1.31 25.71 5.02
CA ASP A 238 0.21 24.77 5.11
C ASP A 238 -0.72 24.92 3.89
N SER A 239 -1.06 23.79 3.25
CA SER A 239 -1.98 23.78 2.11
C SER A 239 -3.45 23.83 2.52
N LYS A 240 -3.77 23.53 3.78
CA LYS A 240 -5.13 23.55 4.33
C LYS A 240 -5.45 24.84 5.09
N GLU A 241 -4.43 25.50 5.63
CA GLU A 241 -4.56 26.73 6.40
C GLU A 241 -3.79 27.87 5.74
N SER A 242 -4.51 28.71 4.99
CA SER A 242 -3.92 29.80 4.22
C SER A 242 -3.15 30.77 5.12
N GLY A 243 -1.87 31.00 4.80
CA GLY A 243 -1.01 31.93 5.54
C GLY A 243 -0.28 31.30 6.74
N TYR A 244 -0.56 30.04 7.09
CA TYR A 244 0.17 29.36 8.15
C TYR A 244 1.58 28.96 7.68
N LEU A 245 2.59 29.41 8.40
CA LEU A 245 4.00 29.07 8.19
C LEU A 245 4.48 28.09 9.26
N TYR A 246 5.15 27.03 8.83
CA TYR A 246 5.78 26.04 9.68
C TYR A 246 7.29 26.05 9.43
N GLU A 247 8.08 26.20 10.49
CA GLU A 247 9.54 26.17 10.44
C GLU A 247 10.06 24.87 11.05
N CYS A 248 10.95 24.17 10.36
CA CYS A 248 11.61 22.97 10.88
C CYS A 248 13.08 22.88 10.43
N ARG A 249 13.84 21.97 11.05
CA ARG A 249 15.23 21.69 10.66
C ARG A 249 15.23 20.96 9.32
N ALA A 250 16.20 21.30 8.48
CA ALA A 250 16.41 20.68 7.19
C ALA A 250 17.88 20.27 7.02
N VAL A 251 18.11 19.14 6.36
CA VAL A 251 19.43 18.70 5.92
C VAL A 251 19.40 18.59 4.40
N VAL A 252 20.16 19.46 3.74
CA VAL A 252 20.35 19.41 2.30
C VAL A 252 21.51 18.44 2.01
N VAL A 253 21.19 17.36 1.33
CA VAL A 253 22.15 16.34 0.86
C VAL A 253 22.49 16.63 -0.59
N LYS A 254 23.76 16.93 -0.85
CA LYS A 254 24.30 17.11 -2.20
C LYS A 254 25.10 15.86 -2.56
N TRP A 255 24.51 15.01 -3.37
CA TRP A 255 25.15 13.79 -3.84
C TRP A 255 26.18 14.09 -4.93
N ASP A 256 27.26 13.32 -4.96
CA ASP A 256 28.32 13.48 -5.96
C ASP A 256 27.84 13.29 -7.42
N ASN A 257 26.71 12.62 -7.61
CA ASN A 257 26.05 12.46 -8.91
C ASN A 257 25.23 13.71 -9.34
N GLY A 258 25.32 14.81 -8.60
CA GLY A 258 24.63 16.07 -8.88
C GLY A 258 23.18 16.11 -8.39
N ARG A 259 22.64 15.04 -7.80
CA ARG A 259 21.30 15.06 -7.19
C ARG A 259 21.32 15.82 -5.87
N LYS A 260 20.24 16.55 -5.62
CA LYS A 260 19.97 17.22 -4.34
C LYS A 260 18.79 16.53 -3.67
N SER A 261 18.89 16.28 -2.37
CA SER A 261 17.78 15.80 -1.55
C SER A 261 17.66 16.71 -0.33
N VAL A 262 16.44 16.94 0.15
CA VAL A 262 16.22 17.77 1.34
C VAL A 262 15.42 16.99 2.34
N LEU A 263 16.09 16.56 3.40
CA LEU A 263 15.46 15.89 4.54
C LEU A 263 14.98 16.94 5.53
N ILE A 264 13.85 16.69 6.18
CA ILE A 264 13.33 17.54 7.25
C ILE A 264 13.06 16.74 8.51
N THR A 265 13.20 17.40 9.64
CA THR A 265 13.08 16.80 10.97
C THR A 265 12.78 17.86 12.03
N ASP A 266 12.23 17.43 13.16
CA ASP A 266 12.15 18.18 14.42
C ASP A 266 13.26 17.81 15.42
N ILE A 267 14.18 16.91 15.04
CA ILE A 267 15.31 16.49 15.89
C ILE A 267 16.31 17.64 16.05
N PRO A 268 16.60 18.07 17.28
CA PRO A 268 17.63 19.08 17.59
C PRO A 268 19.05 18.67 17.16
N ARG A 269 19.90 19.67 16.87
CA ARG A 269 21.29 19.46 16.41
C ARG A 269 22.20 18.84 17.45
N ASP A 270 21.92 19.13 18.72
CA ASP A 270 22.59 18.56 19.89
C ASP A 270 22.26 17.08 20.11
N LEU A 271 21.14 16.60 19.55
CA LEU A 271 20.72 15.20 19.66
C LEU A 271 21.24 14.32 18.54
N LEU A 272 21.11 14.75 17.28
CA LEU A 272 21.65 14.04 16.12
C LEU A 272 22.21 15.01 15.10
N ASP A 273 23.37 14.65 14.54
CA ASP A 273 23.99 15.44 13.48
C ASP A 273 23.35 15.19 12.10
N ALA A 274 23.76 16.00 11.12
CA ALA A 274 23.22 15.89 9.76
C ALA A 274 23.56 14.55 9.07
N SER A 275 24.70 13.93 9.40
CA SER A 275 25.08 12.63 8.86
C SER A 275 24.21 11.52 9.43
N GLU A 276 23.91 11.55 10.72
CA GLU A 276 23.05 10.57 11.38
C GLU A 276 21.60 10.66 10.88
N ILE A 277 21.06 11.87 10.71
CA ILE A 277 19.73 12.09 10.11
C ILE A 277 19.69 11.50 8.69
N THR A 278 20.71 11.81 7.90
CA THR A 278 20.83 11.33 6.51
C THR A 278 20.89 9.81 6.48
N LYS A 279 21.75 9.21 7.31
CA LYS A 279 21.88 7.76 7.41
C LYS A 279 20.56 7.09 7.81
N LYS A 280 19.92 7.55 8.88
CA LYS A 280 18.65 6.97 9.37
C LYS A 280 17.56 7.03 8.29
N TYR A 281 17.47 8.14 7.54
CA TYR A 281 16.51 8.24 6.44
C TYR A 281 16.79 7.25 5.30
N PHE A 282 18.04 7.17 4.82
CA PHE A 282 18.37 6.30 3.69
C PHE A 282 18.46 4.81 4.05
N ASP A 283 18.69 4.48 5.32
CA ASP A 283 18.55 3.11 5.84
C ASP A 283 17.10 2.59 5.73
N ARG A 284 16.09 3.46 5.54
CA ARG A 284 14.70 3.04 5.25
C ARG A 284 14.61 2.10 4.04
N TRP A 285 15.42 2.33 3.00
CA TRP A 285 15.38 1.51 1.79
C TRP A 285 15.74 0.03 2.07
N PRO A 286 16.94 -0.29 2.61
CA PRO A 286 17.28 -1.67 2.93
C PRO A 286 16.46 -2.26 4.08
N MET A 287 15.97 -1.44 5.02
CA MET A 287 15.26 -1.92 6.21
C MET A 287 13.74 -2.08 6.01
N GLN A 288 13.14 -1.44 5.02
CA GLN A 288 11.69 -1.54 4.80
C GLN A 288 11.32 -1.84 3.35
N GLU A 289 11.82 -1.05 2.38
CA GLU A 289 11.44 -1.26 0.97
C GLU A 289 11.95 -2.61 0.43
N LYS A 290 13.21 -2.96 0.75
CA LYS A 290 13.76 -4.28 0.40
C LYS A 290 12.99 -5.40 1.11
N GLN A 291 12.62 -5.21 2.38
CA GLN A 291 11.83 -6.20 3.14
C GLN A 291 10.46 -6.42 2.52
N PHE A 292 9.78 -5.37 2.03
CA PHE A 292 8.54 -5.55 1.29
C PHE A 292 8.72 -6.28 -0.04
N ARG A 293 9.80 -5.98 -0.77
CA ARG A 293 10.12 -6.70 -2.01
C ARG A 293 10.28 -8.18 -1.73
N ASP A 294 11.03 -8.51 -0.70
CA ASP A 294 11.30 -9.90 -0.31
C ASP A 294 10.06 -10.62 0.23
N ALA A 295 9.28 -9.96 1.10
CA ALA A 295 8.01 -10.49 1.60
C ALA A 295 6.95 -10.68 0.49
N LYS A 296 7.06 -9.95 -0.63
CA LYS A 296 6.18 -10.16 -1.81
C LYS A 296 6.52 -11.45 -2.54
N SER A 297 7.80 -11.80 -2.69
CA SER A 297 8.25 -13.05 -3.31
C SER A 297 8.06 -14.25 -2.37
N GLY A 298 8.52 -14.16 -1.12
CA GLY A 298 8.49 -15.27 -0.17
C GLY A 298 7.09 -15.54 0.40
N VAL A 299 6.54 -14.59 1.14
CA VAL A 299 5.28 -14.80 1.91
C VAL A 299 4.02 -14.26 1.21
N ASN A 300 4.15 -13.76 -0.02
CA ASN A 300 3.05 -13.22 -0.82
C ASN A 300 2.25 -12.15 -0.06
N ILE A 301 2.94 -11.20 0.57
CA ILE A 301 2.32 -10.15 1.40
C ILE A 301 1.40 -9.20 0.61
N HIS A 302 1.49 -9.19 -0.73
CA HIS A 302 0.62 -8.41 -1.62
C HIS A 302 -0.74 -9.06 -1.89
N ARG A 303 -0.97 -10.30 -1.43
CA ARG A 303 -2.24 -11.01 -1.61
C ARG A 303 -3.21 -10.76 -0.46
N ILE A 304 -4.45 -10.50 -0.83
CA ILE A 304 -5.59 -10.36 0.07
C ILE A 304 -6.09 -11.74 0.48
N THR A 305 -6.32 -11.93 1.78
CA THR A 305 -7.04 -13.10 2.31
C THR A 305 -8.44 -12.68 2.75
N GLY A 306 -9.46 -13.40 2.23
CA GLY A 306 -10.85 -13.10 2.50
C GLY A 306 -11.43 -12.05 1.54
N TYR A 307 -12.70 -12.25 1.15
CA TYR A 307 -13.40 -11.39 0.18
C TYR A 307 -14.78 -10.95 0.68
N GLY A 308 -15.02 -11.03 1.99
CA GLY A 308 -16.26 -10.56 2.61
C GLY A 308 -16.46 -9.07 2.30
N LYS A 309 -17.68 -8.67 1.93
CA LYS A 309 -18.00 -7.27 1.61
C LYS A 309 -19.28 -6.85 2.31
N LYS A 310 -19.30 -5.62 2.79
CA LYS A 310 -20.47 -4.95 3.32
C LYS A 310 -20.75 -3.70 2.49
N ILE A 311 -22.01 -3.49 2.12
CA ILE A 311 -22.43 -2.27 1.43
C ILE A 311 -22.48 -1.14 2.45
N GLU A 312 -21.90 0.01 2.09
CA GLU A 312 -21.95 1.24 2.85
C GLU A 312 -22.40 2.41 1.96
N ASN A 313 -23.10 3.34 2.57
CA ASN A 313 -23.40 4.62 1.94
C ASN A 313 -22.11 5.46 1.90
N TYR A 314 -21.89 6.13 0.78
CA TYR A 314 -20.73 6.96 0.54
C TYR A 314 -21.19 8.42 0.43
N ASP A 315 -21.47 8.99 1.60
CA ASP A 315 -22.13 10.30 1.75
C ASP A 315 -21.39 11.40 0.99
N LYS A 316 -20.05 11.40 1.01
CA LYS A 316 -19.22 12.34 0.23
C LYS A 316 -19.53 12.35 -1.27
N MET A 317 -19.89 11.20 -1.86
CA MET A 317 -20.28 11.14 -3.27
C MET A 317 -21.73 11.54 -3.47
N SER A 318 -22.60 11.26 -2.50
CA SER A 318 -23.98 11.77 -2.49
C SER A 318 -23.99 13.30 -2.43
N GLU A 319 -23.25 13.90 -1.49
CA GLU A 319 -23.05 15.35 -1.37
C GLU A 319 -22.47 15.95 -2.66
N LYS A 320 -21.39 15.36 -3.19
CA LYS A 320 -20.78 15.83 -4.43
C LYS A 320 -21.73 15.72 -5.62
N HIS A 321 -22.56 14.69 -5.70
CA HIS A 321 -23.60 14.56 -6.73
C HIS A 321 -24.66 15.64 -6.55
N GLY A 322 -25.12 15.88 -5.33
CA GLY A 322 -26.06 16.96 -5.00
C GLY A 322 -25.53 18.36 -5.37
N GLU A 323 -24.28 18.68 -5.01
CA GLU A 323 -23.62 19.92 -5.41
C GLU A 323 -23.49 20.06 -6.93
N MET A 324 -23.16 18.96 -7.62
CA MET A 324 -23.07 18.95 -9.08
C MET A 324 -24.42 19.22 -9.71
N CYS A 325 -25.48 18.59 -9.21
CA CYS A 325 -26.86 18.82 -9.64
C CYS A 325 -27.26 20.28 -9.43
N LYS A 326 -26.96 20.87 -8.27
CA LYS A 326 -27.20 22.30 -8.01
C LYS A 326 -26.50 23.20 -9.02
N LYS A 327 -25.21 22.95 -9.32
CA LYS A 327 -24.44 23.71 -10.32
C LYS A 327 -25.00 23.54 -11.73
N ILE A 328 -25.46 22.34 -12.09
CA ILE A 328 -26.10 22.09 -13.39
C ILE A 328 -27.43 22.85 -13.48
N THR A 329 -28.26 22.81 -12.44
CA THR A 329 -29.53 23.55 -12.42
C THR A 329 -29.29 25.05 -12.54
N GLN A 330 -28.36 25.62 -11.78
CA GLN A 330 -28.01 27.04 -11.88
C GLN A 330 -27.57 27.44 -13.29
N LEU A 331 -26.68 26.67 -13.91
CA LEU A 331 -26.22 26.93 -15.28
C LEU A 331 -27.34 26.74 -16.31
N LYS A 332 -28.27 25.80 -16.10
CA LYS A 332 -29.44 25.65 -16.96
C LYS A 332 -30.39 26.84 -16.87
N THR A 333 -30.57 27.40 -15.67
CA THR A 333 -31.35 28.64 -15.47
C THR A 333 -30.65 29.85 -16.09
N GLU A 334 -29.33 29.99 -15.92
CA GLU A 334 -28.55 31.05 -16.57
C GLU A 334 -28.62 30.97 -18.10
N LEU A 335 -28.61 29.75 -18.64
CA LEU A 335 -28.68 29.48 -20.06
C LEU A 335 -30.09 29.17 -20.56
N GLU A 336 -31.15 29.48 -19.79
CA GLU A 336 -32.52 29.09 -20.13
C GLU A 336 -32.94 29.64 -21.50
N LYS A 337 -32.78 30.94 -21.72
CA LYS A 337 -33.07 31.60 -23.00
C LYS A 337 -32.24 31.04 -24.17
N PRO A 338 -30.89 31.01 -24.11
CA PRO A 338 -30.12 30.47 -25.23
C PRO A 338 -30.34 28.96 -25.44
N LEU A 339 -30.66 28.18 -24.40
CA LEU A 339 -31.04 26.77 -24.56
C LEU A 339 -32.38 26.62 -25.29
N SER A 340 -33.40 27.40 -24.92
CA SER A 340 -34.69 27.38 -25.62
C SER A 340 -34.59 27.87 -27.06
N GLU A 341 -33.77 28.88 -27.33
CA GLU A 341 -33.50 29.34 -28.70
C GLU A 341 -32.78 28.28 -29.53
N ILE A 342 -31.82 27.56 -28.94
CA ILE A 342 -31.15 26.43 -29.60
C ILE A 342 -32.15 25.28 -29.84
N GLU A 343 -33.00 24.94 -28.87
CA GLU A 343 -34.03 23.90 -29.04
C GLU A 343 -35.02 24.26 -30.17
N ALA A 344 -35.46 25.52 -30.26
CA ALA A 344 -36.32 25.99 -31.35
C ALA A 344 -35.62 25.94 -32.72
N ILE A 345 -34.32 26.27 -32.77
CA ILE A 345 -33.51 26.14 -33.99
C ILE A 345 -33.37 24.66 -34.37
N GLU A 346 -33.15 23.75 -33.41
CA GLU A 346 -33.03 22.30 -33.66
C GLU A 346 -34.35 21.70 -34.16
N GLU A 347 -35.50 22.15 -33.66
CA GLU A 347 -36.83 21.75 -34.15
C GLU A 347 -37.05 22.18 -35.61
N GLN A 348 -36.71 23.43 -35.95
CA GLN A 348 -36.79 23.95 -37.32
C GLN A 348 -35.81 23.23 -38.27
N LEU A 349 -34.60 22.93 -37.80
CA LEU A 349 -33.62 22.16 -38.56
C LEU A 349 -34.13 20.73 -38.84
N THR A 350 -34.87 20.12 -37.92
CA THR A 350 -35.39 18.76 -38.10
C THR A 350 -36.35 18.66 -39.28
N ASP A 351 -37.29 19.61 -39.41
CA ASP A 351 -38.20 19.70 -40.56
C ASP A 351 -37.44 19.97 -41.88
N LEU A 352 -36.48 20.89 -41.85
CA LEU A 352 -35.64 21.19 -43.02
C LEU A 352 -34.78 20.01 -43.47
N TYR A 353 -34.23 19.23 -42.54
CA TYR A 353 -33.49 18.01 -42.87
C TYR A 353 -34.38 16.94 -43.51
N GLN A 354 -35.64 16.81 -43.07
CA GLN A 354 -36.58 15.89 -43.71
C GLN A 354 -36.86 16.32 -45.15
N LYS A 355 -37.16 17.61 -45.36
CA LYS A 355 -37.38 18.18 -46.70
C LYS A 355 -36.15 18.02 -47.60
N GLU A 356 -34.97 18.40 -47.13
CA GLU A 356 -33.70 18.23 -47.84
C GLU A 356 -33.47 16.75 -48.23
N ARG A 357 -33.74 15.82 -47.31
CA ARG A 357 -33.59 14.38 -47.56
C ARG A 357 -34.48 13.90 -48.70
N THR A 358 -35.74 14.35 -48.77
CA THR A 358 -36.64 13.97 -49.89
C THR A 358 -36.11 14.40 -51.25
N PHE A 359 -35.53 15.59 -51.38
CA PHE A 359 -34.94 16.06 -52.64
C PHE A 359 -33.63 15.34 -52.95
N ARG A 360 -32.85 14.99 -51.93
CA ARG A 360 -31.64 14.17 -52.09
C ARG A 360 -31.96 12.77 -52.59
N GLU A 361 -33.06 12.16 -52.14
CA GLU A 361 -33.54 10.84 -52.57
C GLU A 361 -34.07 10.84 -54.02
N LYS A 362 -34.62 11.97 -54.50
CA LYS A 362 -35.03 12.16 -55.91
C LYS A 362 -33.86 12.32 -56.88
N SER A 363 -32.67 12.66 -56.38
CA SER A 363 -31.50 12.94 -57.22
C SER A 363 -30.73 11.66 -57.59
N LYS A 364 -29.99 11.72 -58.71
CA LYS A 364 -28.99 10.70 -59.06
C LYS A 364 -27.60 11.34 -59.05
N ILE A 365 -26.57 10.56 -58.69
CA ILE A 365 -25.18 11.02 -58.80
C ILE A 365 -24.57 10.37 -60.03
N VAL A 366 -24.11 11.19 -60.98
CA VAL A 366 -23.42 10.76 -62.20
C VAL A 366 -22.11 11.53 -62.28
N ASP A 367 -20.99 10.83 -62.41
CA ASP A 367 -19.63 11.42 -62.47
C ASP A 367 -19.32 12.40 -61.33
N GLY A 368 -19.80 12.10 -60.12
CA GLY A 368 -19.58 12.92 -58.92
C GLY A 368 -20.47 14.17 -58.85
N GLN A 369 -21.34 14.40 -59.83
CA GLN A 369 -22.29 15.52 -59.84
C GLN A 369 -23.72 15.05 -59.56
N ARG A 370 -24.44 15.84 -58.76
CA ARG A 370 -25.85 15.57 -58.46
C ARG A 370 -26.71 16.04 -59.64
N VAL A 371 -27.35 15.10 -60.31
CA VAL A 371 -28.31 15.33 -61.40
C VAL A 371 -29.72 15.28 -60.83
N LEU A 372 -30.45 16.39 -61.01
CA LEU A 372 -31.81 16.59 -60.51
C LEU A 372 -32.52 17.56 -61.48
N SER A 373 -33.86 17.61 -61.47
CA SER A 373 -34.60 18.60 -62.29
C SER A 373 -34.22 20.02 -61.88
N GLU A 374 -34.26 20.99 -62.81
CA GLU A 374 -33.92 22.39 -62.49
C GLU A 374 -34.75 22.94 -61.33
N ALA A 375 -36.06 22.63 -61.29
CA ALA A 375 -36.96 23.06 -60.23
C ALA A 375 -36.59 22.45 -58.86
N ASP A 376 -36.34 21.14 -58.80
CA ASP A 376 -35.95 20.47 -57.56
C ASP A 376 -34.53 20.88 -57.10
N SER A 377 -33.64 21.25 -58.03
CA SER A 377 -32.28 21.73 -57.75
C SER A 377 -32.29 23.10 -57.06
N VAL A 378 -33.15 24.01 -57.52
CA VAL A 378 -33.37 25.31 -56.88
C VAL A 378 -33.94 25.12 -55.47
N GLU A 379 -34.93 24.25 -55.31
CA GLU A 379 -35.52 23.95 -54.00
C GLU A 379 -34.52 23.33 -53.03
N LEU A 380 -33.73 22.34 -53.46
CA LEU A 380 -32.67 21.75 -52.62
C LEU A 380 -31.68 22.81 -52.12
N LYS A 381 -31.23 23.70 -53.02
CA LYS A 381 -30.30 24.78 -52.70
C LYS A 381 -30.90 25.80 -51.72
N ASN A 382 -32.20 26.08 -51.82
CA ASN A 382 -32.91 26.93 -50.87
C ASN A 382 -32.94 26.30 -49.47
N HIS A 383 -33.26 25.01 -49.37
CA HIS A 383 -33.26 24.28 -48.09
C HIS A 383 -31.84 24.23 -47.48
N GLU A 384 -30.80 23.93 -48.28
CA GLU A 384 -29.40 23.96 -47.83
C GLU A 384 -28.97 25.34 -47.33
N THR A 385 -29.43 26.41 -47.98
CA THR A 385 -29.14 27.80 -47.57
C THR A 385 -29.80 28.11 -46.23
N GLN A 386 -31.06 27.70 -46.03
CA GLN A 386 -31.79 27.87 -44.78
C GLN A 386 -31.16 27.07 -43.62
N ILE A 387 -30.79 25.80 -43.86
CA ILE A 387 -30.06 24.97 -42.90
C ILE A 387 -28.76 25.65 -42.47
N ASN A 388 -27.98 26.15 -43.43
CA ASN A 388 -26.72 26.84 -43.12
C ASN A 388 -26.94 28.14 -42.33
N LYS A 389 -28.05 28.86 -42.56
CA LYS A 389 -28.41 30.05 -41.78
C LYS A 389 -28.68 29.69 -40.32
N TYR A 390 -29.51 28.68 -40.08
CA TYR A 390 -29.84 28.21 -38.73
C TYR A 390 -28.63 27.64 -37.98
N LEU A 391 -27.77 26.87 -38.66
CA LEU A 391 -26.50 26.39 -38.09
C LEU A 391 -25.54 27.54 -37.72
N ARG A 392 -25.52 28.63 -38.49
CA ARG A 392 -24.73 29.82 -38.15
C ARG A 392 -25.30 30.54 -36.93
N GLN A 393 -26.63 30.68 -36.85
CA GLN A 393 -27.31 31.28 -35.69
C GLN A 393 -27.02 30.48 -34.41
N GLN A 394 -27.14 29.16 -34.46
CA GLN A 394 -26.79 28.27 -33.34
C GLN A 394 -25.33 28.46 -32.88
N ARG A 395 -24.38 28.54 -33.83
CA ARG A 395 -22.96 28.76 -33.51
C ARG A 395 -22.69 30.13 -32.88
N THR A 396 -23.40 31.17 -33.29
CA THR A 396 -23.28 32.51 -32.69
C THR A 396 -23.75 32.49 -31.24
N LEU A 397 -24.92 31.91 -30.98
CA LEU A 397 -25.47 31.74 -29.63
C LEU A 397 -24.54 30.92 -28.72
N GLU A 398 -24.00 29.80 -29.22
CA GLU A 398 -23.02 29.01 -28.47
C GLU A 398 -21.72 29.80 -28.19
N LYS A 399 -21.31 30.70 -29.09
CA LYS A 399 -20.10 31.52 -28.95
C LYS A 399 -20.27 32.65 -27.94
N GLU A 400 -21.45 33.27 -27.89
CA GLU A 400 -21.79 34.32 -26.92
C GLU A 400 -21.75 33.80 -25.48
N HIS A 401 -22.18 32.54 -25.26
CA HIS A 401 -22.19 31.89 -23.95
C HIS A 401 -21.15 30.77 -23.80
N LYS A 402 -20.04 30.86 -24.52
CA LYS A 402 -19.05 29.78 -24.68
C LYS A 402 -18.57 29.15 -23.37
N ASP A 403 -18.24 29.97 -22.37
CA ASP A 403 -17.70 29.47 -21.11
C ASP A 403 -18.75 28.76 -20.24
N ALA A 404 -19.98 29.27 -20.21
CA ALA A 404 -21.10 28.66 -19.51
C ALA A 404 -21.48 27.31 -20.16
N PHE A 405 -21.58 27.23 -21.49
CA PHE A 405 -21.80 25.97 -22.21
C PHE A 405 -20.67 24.96 -21.99
N LYS A 406 -19.40 25.41 -21.98
CA LYS A 406 -18.24 24.53 -21.70
C LYS A 406 -18.31 23.97 -20.27
N ARG A 407 -18.68 24.81 -19.29
CA ARG A 407 -18.89 24.38 -17.89
C ARG A 407 -20.05 23.41 -17.77
N LEU A 408 -21.19 23.69 -18.40
CA LEU A 408 -22.37 22.81 -18.41
C LEU A 408 -22.05 21.44 -19.01
N LYS A 409 -21.41 21.40 -20.20
CA LYS A 409 -20.95 20.16 -20.84
C LYS A 409 -19.98 19.38 -19.92
N LYS A 410 -19.06 20.06 -19.24
CA LYS A 410 -18.13 19.45 -18.26
C LYS A 410 -18.88 18.85 -17.07
N TYR A 411 -19.81 19.59 -16.47
CA TYR A 411 -20.56 19.12 -15.30
C TYR A 411 -21.54 17.99 -15.64
N LEU A 412 -22.22 18.03 -16.78
CA LEU A 412 -23.05 16.93 -17.24
C LEU A 412 -22.25 15.64 -17.47
N LYS A 413 -21.04 15.75 -18.02
CA LYS A 413 -20.13 14.59 -18.18
C LYS A 413 -19.70 14.03 -16.82
N GLU A 414 -19.39 14.90 -15.88
CA GLU A 414 -18.99 14.50 -14.53
C GLU A 414 -20.17 13.91 -13.72
N GLU A 415 -21.38 14.48 -13.84
CA GLU A 415 -22.62 13.96 -13.25
C GLU A 415 -22.87 12.53 -13.73
N LYS A 416 -22.88 12.30 -15.05
CA LYS A 416 -23.02 10.95 -15.63
C LYS A 416 -21.96 9.98 -15.11
N ARG A 417 -20.74 10.47 -14.83
CA ARG A 417 -19.65 9.66 -14.28
C ARG A 417 -19.87 9.29 -12.82
N ILE A 418 -20.50 10.15 -12.01
CA ILE A 418 -20.67 9.93 -10.56
C ILE A 418 -22.06 9.42 -10.17
N ARG A 419 -23.04 9.50 -11.07
CA ARG A 419 -24.41 9.01 -10.87
C ARG A 419 -24.41 7.56 -10.40
N ASN A 420 -25.22 7.26 -9.39
CA ASN A 420 -25.35 5.94 -8.77
C ASN A 420 -24.03 5.37 -8.18
N LYS A 421 -23.10 6.26 -7.80
CA LYS A 421 -21.88 5.92 -7.05
C LYS A 421 -21.94 6.39 -5.59
N ASP A 422 -23.15 6.51 -5.08
CA ASP A 422 -23.51 6.73 -3.69
C ASP A 422 -23.25 5.50 -2.81
N LYS A 423 -23.07 4.30 -3.40
CA LYS A 423 -22.75 3.07 -2.66
C LYS A 423 -21.31 2.62 -2.88
N VAL A 424 -20.65 2.19 -1.82
CA VAL A 424 -19.31 1.58 -1.86
C VAL A 424 -19.31 0.29 -1.05
N TYR A 425 -18.57 -0.70 -1.50
CA TYR A 425 -18.38 -1.95 -0.76
C TYR A 425 -17.14 -1.81 0.11
N ARG A 426 -17.38 -1.87 1.42
CA ARG A 426 -16.36 -2.01 2.44
C ARG A 426 -15.92 -3.46 2.52
N ILE A 427 -14.62 -3.70 2.51
CA ILE A 427 -14.06 -5.05 2.62
C ILE A 427 -13.90 -5.42 4.08
N ASP A 428 -14.22 -6.67 4.39
CA ASP A 428 -13.94 -7.30 5.67
C ASP A 428 -12.46 -7.68 5.76
N THR A 429 -11.71 -7.00 6.63
CA THR A 429 -10.24 -7.10 6.74
C THR A 429 -9.80 -8.14 7.75
N GLU A 430 -10.70 -8.73 8.53
CA GLU A 430 -10.39 -9.58 9.68
C GLU A 430 -9.49 -10.77 9.30
N LEU A 431 -9.86 -11.48 8.22
CA LEU A 431 -9.08 -12.61 7.69
C LEU A 431 -7.71 -12.19 7.17
N ASP A 432 -7.65 -11.03 6.50
CA ASP A 432 -6.43 -10.49 5.94
C ASP A 432 -5.45 -10.09 7.06
N GLN A 433 -5.97 -9.50 8.13
CA GLN A 433 -5.20 -9.16 9.33
C GLN A 433 -4.65 -10.41 10.03
N ILE A 434 -5.48 -11.42 10.28
CA ILE A 434 -5.04 -12.69 10.88
C ILE A 434 -3.92 -13.33 10.05
N MET A 435 -4.11 -13.45 8.73
CA MET A 435 -3.06 -14.01 7.87
C MET A 435 -1.81 -13.16 7.77
N THR A 436 -1.94 -11.84 7.87
CA THR A 436 -0.79 -10.93 7.88
C THR A 436 0.04 -11.12 9.16
N CYS A 437 -0.57 -11.43 10.30
CA CYS A 437 0.17 -11.80 11.52
C CYS A 437 1.04 -13.04 11.30
N PHE A 438 0.50 -14.11 10.72
CA PHE A 438 1.29 -15.32 10.41
C PHE A 438 2.43 -15.03 9.44
N LYS A 439 2.16 -14.26 8.37
CA LYS A 439 3.21 -13.87 7.40
C LYS A 439 4.33 -13.06 8.07
N MET A 440 3.97 -12.11 8.93
CA MET A 440 4.93 -11.28 9.67
C MET A 440 5.79 -12.11 10.62
N THR A 441 5.16 -13.00 11.39
CA THR A 441 5.86 -13.94 12.28
C THR A 441 6.81 -14.84 11.50
N PHE A 442 6.41 -15.31 10.32
CA PHE A 442 7.29 -16.11 9.46
C PHE A 442 8.52 -15.31 8.99
N VAL A 443 8.35 -14.05 8.58
CA VAL A 443 9.47 -13.16 8.21
C VAL A 443 10.42 -12.92 9.39
N ASN A 444 9.88 -12.68 10.58
CA ASN A 444 10.69 -12.52 11.79
C ASN A 444 11.47 -13.80 12.15
N LEU A 445 10.85 -14.98 12.02
CA LEU A 445 11.55 -16.26 12.23
C LEU A 445 12.68 -16.48 11.22
N CYS A 446 12.49 -16.10 9.96
CA CYS A 446 13.56 -16.14 8.96
C CYS A 446 14.70 -15.17 9.33
N SER A 447 14.35 -13.98 9.81
CA SER A 447 15.32 -12.99 10.27
C SER A 447 16.11 -13.50 11.48
N LEU A 448 15.45 -14.18 12.42
CA LEU A 448 16.08 -14.82 13.57
C LEU A 448 17.03 -15.94 13.13
N PHE A 449 16.61 -16.79 12.21
CA PHE A 449 17.44 -17.85 11.68
C PHE A 449 18.71 -17.27 11.01
N LEU A 450 18.56 -16.24 10.19
CA LEU A 450 19.68 -15.56 9.56
C LEU A 450 20.63 -14.91 10.57
N ALA A 451 20.07 -14.21 11.57
CA ALA A 451 20.85 -13.54 12.60
C ALA A 451 21.63 -14.53 13.47
N ARG A 452 20.95 -15.51 14.07
CA ARG A 452 21.56 -16.43 15.04
C ARG A 452 22.29 -17.60 14.42
N CYS A 453 21.75 -18.18 13.35
CA CYS A 453 22.27 -19.46 12.82
C CYS A 453 23.18 -19.25 11.62
N MET A 454 22.95 -18.21 10.82
CA MET A 454 23.71 -17.96 9.61
C MET A 454 24.73 -16.82 9.74
N GLY A 455 25.01 -16.31 10.94
CA GLY A 455 26.03 -15.28 11.14
C GLY A 455 25.66 -13.92 10.55
N HIS A 456 24.40 -13.51 10.69
CA HIS A 456 23.86 -12.23 10.18
C HIS A 456 23.87 -12.08 8.66
N GLU A 457 23.77 -13.19 7.94
CA GLU A 457 23.58 -13.20 6.48
C GLU A 457 22.29 -12.45 6.07
N LYS A 458 22.29 -11.89 4.86
CA LYS A 458 21.20 -11.05 4.34
C LYS A 458 20.52 -11.68 3.12
N PHE A 459 20.28 -12.99 3.18
CA PHE A 459 19.61 -13.72 2.12
C PHE A 459 18.16 -13.26 1.96
N GLU A 460 17.70 -13.22 0.70
CA GLU A 460 16.29 -13.03 0.41
C GLU A 460 15.52 -14.32 0.79
N LEU A 461 14.25 -14.20 1.17
CA LEU A 461 13.38 -15.33 1.50
C LEU A 461 13.34 -16.38 0.40
N GLN A 462 13.38 -15.96 -0.87
CA GLN A 462 13.42 -16.89 -1.99
C GLN A 462 14.68 -17.76 -1.96
N THR A 463 15.85 -17.16 -1.66
CA THR A 463 17.11 -17.89 -1.50
C THR A 463 17.03 -18.85 -0.32
N LEU A 464 16.48 -18.43 0.82
CA LEU A 464 16.24 -19.34 1.95
C LEU A 464 15.35 -20.52 1.54
N PHE A 465 14.32 -20.27 0.74
CA PHE A 465 13.38 -21.31 0.33
C PHE A 465 14.02 -22.32 -0.60
N GLU A 466 14.80 -21.86 -1.59
CA GLU A 466 15.37 -22.72 -2.63
C GLU A 466 16.65 -23.43 -2.16
N SER A 467 17.52 -22.73 -1.44
CA SER A 467 18.84 -23.25 -1.04
C SER A 467 18.85 -23.94 0.32
N ILE A 468 17.85 -23.71 1.19
CA ILE A 468 17.83 -24.25 2.56
C ILE A 468 16.54 -25.03 2.86
N PHE A 469 15.37 -24.39 2.81
CA PHE A 469 14.12 -25.02 3.27
C PHE A 469 13.57 -26.10 2.33
N GLN A 470 14.09 -26.19 1.09
CA GLN A 470 13.75 -27.23 0.12
C GLN A 470 14.85 -28.28 -0.03
N LEU A 471 15.87 -28.28 0.84
CA LEU A 471 16.85 -29.36 0.85
C LEU A 471 16.15 -30.70 1.14
N GLY A 472 16.61 -31.72 0.43
CA GLY A 472 16.23 -33.11 0.68
C GLY A 472 16.73 -33.55 2.06
N GLY A 473 16.13 -34.61 2.59
CA GLY A 473 16.55 -35.16 3.87
C GLY A 473 15.58 -36.21 4.40
N VAL A 474 15.97 -36.83 5.51
CA VAL A 474 15.17 -37.81 6.23
C VAL A 474 14.93 -37.37 7.66
N ALA A 475 13.72 -37.64 8.15
CA ALA A 475 13.36 -37.38 9.54
C ALA A 475 12.85 -38.66 10.19
N PHE A 476 13.41 -39.02 11.34
CA PHE A 476 13.06 -40.25 12.06
C PHE A 476 13.24 -40.05 13.57
N ILE A 477 12.59 -40.90 14.37
CA ILE A 477 12.66 -40.84 15.83
C ILE A 477 13.57 -41.97 16.33
N VAL A 478 14.54 -41.64 17.15
CA VAL A 478 15.43 -42.60 17.84
C VAL A 478 15.57 -42.19 19.29
N ASN A 479 15.34 -43.11 20.23
CA ASN A 479 15.50 -42.86 21.67
C ASN A 479 14.75 -41.59 22.15
N GLU A 480 13.49 -41.43 21.71
CA GLU A 480 12.64 -40.26 22.00
C GLU A 480 13.15 -38.92 21.45
N GLU A 481 14.18 -38.92 20.61
CA GLU A 481 14.73 -37.74 19.92
C GLU A 481 14.34 -37.77 18.43
N LYS A 482 13.86 -36.65 17.90
CA LYS A 482 13.58 -36.50 16.47
C LYS A 482 14.85 -36.05 15.76
N ARG A 483 15.41 -36.90 14.92
CA ARG A 483 16.60 -36.60 14.10
C ARG A 483 16.18 -36.19 12.70
N ILE A 484 16.78 -35.12 12.19
CA ILE A 484 16.60 -34.58 10.85
C ILE A 484 17.97 -34.55 10.20
N GLU A 485 18.16 -35.39 9.18
CA GLU A 485 19.39 -35.47 8.40
C GLU A 485 19.14 -34.83 7.04
N LEU A 486 19.84 -33.75 6.73
CA LEU A 486 19.69 -32.99 5.49
C LEU A 486 20.73 -33.40 4.46
N GLU A 487 20.33 -33.49 3.21
CA GLU A 487 21.23 -33.79 2.10
C GLU A 487 22.02 -32.54 1.68
N MET A 488 23.34 -32.66 1.59
CA MET A 488 24.20 -31.57 1.10
C MET A 488 23.91 -31.27 -0.38
N ASN A 489 23.73 -29.98 -0.71
CA ASN A 489 23.71 -29.53 -2.10
C ASN A 489 25.15 -29.32 -2.62
N PRO A 490 25.67 -30.16 -3.55
CA PRO A 490 27.04 -30.05 -4.03
C PRO A 490 27.29 -28.78 -4.87
N LYS A 491 26.23 -28.10 -5.31
CA LYS A 491 26.34 -26.87 -6.13
C LYS A 491 26.60 -25.62 -5.30
N GLU A 492 26.41 -25.66 -3.98
CA GLU A 492 26.55 -24.50 -3.09
C GLU A 492 27.40 -24.84 -1.84
N PRO A 493 28.65 -25.32 -2.02
CA PRO A 493 29.45 -25.86 -0.91
C PRO A 493 29.71 -24.85 0.22
N GLU A 494 29.94 -23.58 -0.11
CA GLU A 494 30.14 -22.51 0.88
C GLU A 494 28.87 -22.26 1.71
N LEU A 495 27.69 -22.30 1.07
CA LEU A 495 26.41 -22.13 1.75
C LEU A 495 26.14 -23.33 2.66
N MET A 496 26.40 -24.55 2.18
CA MET A 496 26.23 -25.77 2.97
C MET A 496 27.15 -25.79 4.20
N ASP A 497 28.39 -25.30 4.11
CA ASP A 497 29.28 -25.16 5.27
C ASP A 497 28.71 -24.18 6.31
N LYS A 498 28.20 -23.02 5.86
CA LYS A 498 27.52 -22.06 6.74
C LYS A 498 26.27 -22.68 7.38
N LEU A 499 25.46 -23.40 6.60
CA LEU A 499 24.26 -24.06 7.10
C LEU A 499 24.61 -25.13 8.13
N ASN A 500 25.63 -25.97 7.90
CA ASN A 500 26.08 -26.98 8.85
C ASN A 500 26.51 -26.34 10.20
N LYS A 501 27.24 -25.23 10.15
CA LYS A 501 27.54 -24.43 11.37
C LYS A 501 26.26 -23.92 12.03
N GLY A 502 25.30 -23.43 11.25
CA GLY A 502 24.00 -22.98 11.76
C GLY A 502 23.15 -24.09 12.38
N LEU A 503 23.15 -25.30 11.83
CA LEU A 503 22.46 -26.46 12.41
C LEU A 503 23.02 -26.83 13.78
N ARG A 504 24.34 -26.69 13.98
CA ARG A 504 24.95 -26.87 15.31
C ARG A 504 24.42 -25.84 16.31
N ILE A 505 24.25 -24.59 15.89
CA ILE A 505 23.64 -23.55 16.73
C ILE A 505 22.17 -23.90 17.03
N LEU A 506 21.38 -24.31 16.03
CA LEU A 506 19.99 -24.74 16.25
C LEU A 506 19.90 -25.90 17.27
N ASN A 507 20.83 -26.86 17.21
CA ASN A 507 20.91 -27.96 18.16
C ASN A 507 21.19 -27.53 19.61
N THR A 508 21.75 -26.34 19.83
CA THR A 508 21.93 -25.76 21.18
C THR A 508 20.68 -25.05 21.69
N MET A 509 19.73 -24.72 20.80
CA MET A 509 18.48 -24.03 21.18
C MET A 509 17.45 -24.96 21.83
N ASN A 510 17.72 -26.28 21.94
CA ASN A 510 16.86 -27.27 22.57
C ASN A 510 15.40 -27.25 22.05
N ILE A 511 15.25 -27.10 20.73
CA ILE A 511 13.95 -27.05 20.06
C ILE A 511 13.23 -28.39 20.22
N ARG A 512 11.92 -28.34 20.49
CA ARG A 512 11.06 -29.52 20.60
C ARG A 512 9.98 -29.51 19.53
N ASP A 513 9.60 -30.69 19.08
CA ASP A 513 8.48 -30.86 18.15
C ASP A 513 7.11 -30.73 18.88
N PRO A 514 5.97 -30.72 18.16
CA PRO A 514 4.64 -30.62 18.77
C PRO A 514 4.26 -31.80 19.68
N ASP A 515 5.01 -32.90 19.64
CA ASP A 515 4.81 -34.09 20.46
C ASP A 515 5.78 -34.12 21.66
N GLY A 516 6.68 -33.14 21.77
CA GLY A 516 7.60 -32.95 22.89
C GLY A 516 9.01 -33.51 22.67
N HIS A 517 9.27 -34.15 21.52
CA HIS A 517 10.57 -34.74 21.23
C HIS A 517 11.60 -33.64 20.97
N PRO A 518 12.80 -33.69 21.58
CA PRO A 518 13.90 -32.82 21.19
C PRO A 518 14.27 -33.07 19.72
N ILE A 519 14.54 -31.98 19.00
CA ILE A 519 14.92 -32.02 17.59
C ILE A 519 16.44 -31.88 17.48
N ARG A 520 17.07 -32.78 16.73
CA ARG A 520 18.47 -32.68 16.31
C ARG A 520 18.59 -32.63 14.80
N PHE A 521 19.37 -31.67 14.33
CA PHE A 521 19.71 -31.49 12.92
C PHE A 521 21.13 -31.97 12.66
N ASN A 522 21.30 -32.77 11.62
CA ASN A 522 22.59 -33.16 11.05
C ASN A 522 22.55 -32.94 9.55
N MET A 523 23.73 -32.89 8.94
CA MET A 523 23.93 -32.78 7.50
C MET A 523 25.06 -33.71 7.06
#